data_AF-A0A6G1QDZ9-F1
#
_entry.id   AF-A0A6G1QDZ9-F1
#
_cell.length_a   1.000
_cell.length_b   1.000
_cell.length_c   1.000
_cell.angle_alpha   90.00
_cell.angle_beta   90.00
_cell.angle_gamma   90.00
#
_symmetry.space_group_name_H-M   'P 1'
#
loop_
_entity.id
_entity.type
_entity.pdbx_description
1 polymer ?
#
loop_
_entity_poly.entity_id
_entity_poly.type
_entity_poly.pdbx_seq_one_letter_code
_entity_poly.pdbx_strand_id
1 'polypeptide(L)'
;MEESVSTALYDPEQRCLSPADVAPTSWLKPKLAIHPRILSASQPSIGSTQPLLSRRQNRVSVDPKRRIHIETQTVTAVMAEHMSQSELDYPFRLLEYVNGFRVSKAIFSACELGVFDLLLKSQEPLSAERVARELSANVDGTERLLDALVGLEILEVETTDGKALYSSTDVANLYLAKGSSKSLHDMIIYQSQTIYPLWNNLLDAVRSEEEMLKFMGLMNNSWILDGHDIATAFSLSCFQTIVDLGGCTGALAREMAKVYPSSSVTVFDLPQVVETARKHFSQENDAVAFQTGDFFSGELPDADLYVLARVIHDWPEEKCLPLLKKIYDTCKPGGGTLVVEAMLFENRRGPVMAQIFSLNMLVQTEGRERPPSEYVHMLNEAGFQNVQVCRTGKSYDAILAIK
;
A
#
# COMPACT_ATOMS: atom_id res chain seq x y z
N MET A 1 -37.76 -61.55 14.49
CA MET A 1 -37.55 -61.10 13.10
C MET A 1 -36.40 -60.13 13.14
N GLU A 2 -35.20 -60.70 13.11
CA GLU A 2 -33.91 -60.02 12.92
C GLU A 2 -33.44 -60.44 11.54
N GLU A 3 -33.15 -59.47 10.68
CA GLU A 3 -32.50 -59.62 9.38
C GLU A 3 -31.72 -58.32 9.14
N SER A 4 -30.58 -58.26 8.47
CA SER A 4 -29.53 -59.22 8.16
C SER A 4 -28.41 -58.38 7.54
N VAL A 5 -27.17 -58.70 7.86
CA VAL A 5 -25.97 -58.12 7.23
C VAL A 5 -25.70 -58.89 5.94
N SER A 6 -25.40 -58.19 4.84
CA SER A 6 -24.73 -58.79 3.68
C SER A 6 -23.72 -57.81 3.08
N THR A 7 -22.51 -58.33 2.92
CA THR A 7 -21.26 -57.71 2.48
C THR A 7 -21.00 -57.93 0.98
N ALA A 8 -20.01 -57.19 0.48
CA ALA A 8 -19.26 -57.33 -0.79
C ALA A 8 -19.79 -56.45 -1.94
N LEU A 9 -18.96 -55.76 -2.73
CA LEU A 9 -17.68 -56.18 -3.31
C LEU A 9 -16.68 -55.02 -3.47
N TYR A 10 -15.43 -55.34 -3.16
CA TYR A 10 -14.21 -54.56 -3.43
C TYR A 10 -13.72 -54.97 -4.83
N ASP A 11 -13.57 -54.00 -5.75
CA ASP A 11 -13.02 -54.22 -7.09
C ASP A 11 -11.56 -53.71 -7.12
N PRO A 12 -10.55 -54.58 -7.28
CA PRO A 12 -9.15 -54.22 -7.22
C PRO A 12 -8.54 -54.17 -8.62
N GLU A 13 -8.81 -53.14 -9.41
CA GLU A 13 -7.94 -52.72 -10.54
C GLU A 13 -8.49 -51.45 -11.24
N GLN A 14 -7.99 -50.27 -10.85
CA GLN A 14 -7.62 -49.22 -11.84
C GLN A 14 -6.82 -48.06 -11.19
N ARG A 15 -5.50 -48.26 -11.23
CA ARG A 15 -4.40 -47.28 -11.36
C ARG A 15 -4.45 -45.99 -10.54
N CYS A 16 -3.62 -45.99 -9.49
CA CYS A 16 -2.98 -44.80 -8.94
C CYS A 16 -2.26 -44.01 -10.04
N LEU A 17 -2.63 -42.76 -10.25
CA LEU A 17 -1.80 -41.78 -10.94
C LEU A 17 -0.62 -41.41 -10.03
N SER A 18 0.58 -41.44 -10.60
CA SER A 18 1.83 -41.06 -9.93
C SER A 18 1.90 -39.56 -9.62
N PRO A 19 2.66 -39.11 -8.60
CA PRO A 19 2.79 -37.69 -8.22
C PRO A 19 3.50 -36.76 -9.24
N ALA A 20 3.55 -37.10 -10.53
CA ALA A 20 4.36 -36.41 -11.53
C ALA A 20 3.58 -35.46 -12.46
N ASP A 21 2.25 -35.35 -12.35
CA ASP A 21 1.43 -34.56 -13.30
C ASP A 21 0.73 -33.32 -12.69
N VAL A 22 1.21 -32.81 -11.55
CA VAL A 22 0.80 -31.48 -11.05
C VAL A 22 1.77 -30.44 -11.60
N ALA A 23 1.33 -29.72 -12.64
CA ALA A 23 2.05 -28.56 -13.14
C ALA A 23 2.19 -27.50 -12.02
N PRO A 24 3.40 -26.92 -11.81
CA PRO A 24 3.60 -25.95 -10.75
C PRO A 24 2.87 -24.63 -11.02
N THR A 25 2.19 -24.16 -9.98
CA THR A 25 1.59 -22.84 -9.80
C THR A 25 2.53 -21.72 -10.22
N SER A 26 2.16 -20.96 -11.25
CA SER A 26 2.99 -19.90 -11.83
C SER A 26 2.79 -18.52 -11.19
N TRP A 27 2.66 -18.46 -9.87
CA TRP A 27 2.67 -17.20 -9.11
C TRP A 27 3.90 -17.20 -8.22
N LEU A 28 5.05 -16.81 -8.78
CA LEU A 28 6.28 -16.37 -8.07
C LEU A 28 7.43 -16.24 -9.09
N LYS A 29 7.52 -15.11 -9.80
CA LYS A 29 8.79 -14.60 -10.33
C LYS A 29 8.81 -13.07 -10.32
N PRO A 30 9.64 -12.42 -9.49
CA PRO A 30 10.05 -11.05 -9.76
C PRO A 30 11.04 -11.08 -10.94
N LYS A 31 10.64 -10.54 -12.11
CA LYS A 31 11.57 -10.26 -13.20
C LYS A 31 12.34 -8.97 -12.88
N LEU A 32 13.51 -9.10 -12.24
CA LEU A 32 14.58 -8.11 -12.45
C LEU A 32 15.18 -8.35 -13.84
N ALA A 33 14.88 -7.46 -14.78
CA ALA A 33 15.63 -7.32 -16.02
C ALA A 33 16.15 -5.88 -16.08
N ILE A 34 17.39 -5.69 -15.62
CA ILE A 34 18.16 -4.46 -15.85
C ILE A 34 18.82 -4.62 -17.23
N HIS A 35 18.57 -3.68 -18.14
CA HIS A 35 19.44 -3.48 -19.30
C HIS A 35 19.72 -1.97 -19.48
N PRO A 36 20.98 -1.55 -19.72
CA PRO A 36 21.41 -0.15 -19.62
C PRO A 36 21.53 0.55 -20.99
N ARG A 37 21.42 1.89 -20.99
CA ARG A 37 22.24 2.92 -21.72
C ARG A 37 21.41 4.17 -22.06
N ILE A 38 21.75 5.37 -21.56
CA ILE A 38 22.69 6.43 -22.02
C ILE A 38 21.89 7.67 -22.48
N LEU A 39 22.33 8.86 -22.02
CA LEU A 39 22.46 10.18 -22.70
C LEU A 39 22.37 11.27 -21.60
N SER A 40 23.47 11.85 -21.09
CA SER A 40 24.27 12.98 -21.62
C SER A 40 23.46 14.23 -21.97
N ALA A 41 23.67 15.32 -21.22
CA ALA A 41 23.64 16.76 -21.61
C ALA A 41 23.39 17.59 -20.32
N SER A 42 24.40 18.24 -19.74
CA SER A 42 24.95 19.56 -20.08
C SER A 42 24.49 20.63 -19.08
N GLN A 43 25.42 21.10 -18.24
CA GLN A 43 25.31 22.30 -17.40
C GLN A 43 25.23 23.57 -18.27
N PRO A 44 24.59 24.65 -17.79
CA PRO A 44 24.90 26.01 -18.24
C PRO A 44 25.86 26.70 -17.27
N SER A 45 26.81 27.39 -17.91
CA SER A 45 27.88 28.23 -17.38
C SER A 45 27.40 29.50 -16.67
N ILE A 46 28.18 29.88 -15.66
CA ILE A 46 28.20 31.16 -14.95
C ILE A 46 28.57 32.30 -15.93
N GLY A 47 27.76 33.37 -15.92
CA GLY A 47 28.03 34.61 -16.64
C GLY A 47 27.73 35.82 -15.75
N SER A 48 28.80 36.44 -15.28
CA SER A 48 28.84 37.71 -14.54
C SER A 48 28.37 38.90 -15.39
N THR A 49 27.64 39.86 -14.79
CA THR A 49 27.91 41.31 -14.85
C THR A 49 26.85 42.11 -14.07
N GLN A 50 27.28 42.83 -13.03
CA GLN A 50 26.60 44.04 -12.54
C GLN A 50 27.10 45.26 -13.33
N PRO A 51 26.36 46.39 -13.30
CA PRO A 51 26.89 47.50 -12.50
C PRO A 51 25.84 48.26 -11.66
N LEU A 52 26.39 48.82 -10.57
CA LEU A 52 25.83 49.70 -9.55
C LEU A 52 25.36 51.06 -10.08
N LEU A 53 24.35 51.67 -9.43
CA LEU A 53 24.25 53.13 -9.22
C LEU A 53 23.48 53.50 -7.92
N SER A 54 24.26 53.93 -6.93
CA SER A 54 24.10 54.95 -5.86
C SER A 54 22.75 55.30 -5.19
N ARG A 55 22.72 55.00 -3.88
CA ARG A 55 22.47 55.85 -2.67
C ARG A 55 21.40 56.97 -2.67
N ARG A 56 20.51 56.88 -1.67
CA ARG A 56 20.29 57.96 -0.68
C ARG A 56 19.89 57.40 0.69
N GLN A 57 20.65 57.77 1.73
CA GLN A 57 20.35 57.51 3.14
C GLN A 57 19.27 58.49 3.63
N ASN A 58 18.35 58.01 4.47
CA ASN A 58 17.74 58.81 5.52
C ASN A 58 17.53 57.92 6.76
N ARG A 59 18.25 58.23 7.84
CA ARG A 59 18.03 57.67 9.18
C ARG A 59 16.80 58.35 9.77
N VAL A 60 15.89 57.56 10.33
CA VAL A 60 14.94 58.01 11.36
C VAL A 60 15.09 57.09 12.56
N SER A 61 15.43 57.67 13.71
CA SER A 61 15.58 57.01 15.00
C SER A 61 14.21 56.64 15.57
N VAL A 62 14.08 55.42 16.11
CA VAL A 62 12.87 54.98 16.82
C VAL A 62 13.15 54.97 18.33
N ASP A 63 12.34 55.72 19.06
CA ASP A 63 12.34 55.90 20.52
C ASP A 63 11.84 54.62 21.26
N PRO A 64 12.51 54.10 22.31
CA PRO A 64 12.18 52.78 22.88
C PRO A 64 10.97 52.72 23.83
N LYS A 65 10.13 53.77 23.95
CA LYS A 65 9.12 53.85 25.03
C LYS A 65 7.67 54.15 24.60
N ARG A 66 7.13 53.41 23.63
CA ARG A 66 5.66 53.22 23.50
C ARG A 66 5.32 51.80 23.06
N ARG A 67 5.15 50.90 24.03
CA ARG A 67 4.44 49.62 23.84
C ARG A 67 2.95 49.90 23.75
N ILE A 68 2.36 49.67 22.58
CA ILE A 68 0.91 49.43 22.47
C ILE A 68 0.70 47.96 22.85
N HIS A 69 -0.01 47.76 23.96
CA HIS A 69 -0.53 46.46 24.38
C HIS A 69 -1.63 46.05 23.40
N ILE A 70 -1.42 44.96 22.67
CA ILE A 70 -2.50 44.14 22.13
C ILE A 70 -2.27 42.76 22.76
N GLU A 71 -3.16 42.38 23.67
CA GLU A 71 -3.15 41.10 24.37
C GLU A 71 -3.36 39.97 23.37
N THR A 72 -2.26 39.32 22.96
CA THR A 72 -2.29 38.00 22.32
C THR A 72 -2.18 36.90 23.39
N GLN A 73 -3.05 36.97 24.40
CA GLN A 73 -3.15 35.97 25.47
C GLN A 73 -4.57 35.39 25.54
N THR A 74 -5.03 34.61 24.55
CA THR A 74 -6.24 33.78 24.78
C THR A 74 -6.50 32.60 23.84
N VAL A 75 -5.49 31.97 23.19
CA VAL A 75 -5.74 30.69 22.48
C VAL A 75 -4.74 29.59 22.81
N THR A 76 -3.56 29.91 23.31
CA THR A 76 -2.56 28.89 23.68
C THR A 76 -2.64 28.39 25.12
N ALA A 77 -3.50 28.98 25.97
CA ALA A 77 -3.53 28.70 27.41
C ALA A 77 -4.68 27.79 27.88
N VAL A 78 -5.54 27.27 26.98
CA VAL A 78 -6.73 26.46 27.37
C VAL A 78 -6.70 25.03 26.80
N MET A 79 -5.56 24.56 26.27
CA MET A 79 -5.39 23.15 25.87
C MET A 79 -4.22 22.46 26.58
N ALA A 80 -3.71 23.05 27.65
CA ALA A 80 -2.67 22.46 28.49
C ALA A 80 -3.26 22.01 29.83
N GLU A 81 -4.33 21.22 29.79
CA GLU A 81 -4.75 20.43 30.95
C GLU A 81 -4.20 19.00 30.78
N HIS A 82 -3.09 18.75 31.48
CA HIS A 82 -2.59 17.46 31.96
C HIS A 82 -2.62 16.27 30.98
N MET A 83 -1.84 16.34 29.89
CA MET A 83 -1.32 15.10 29.29
C MET A 83 -0.34 14.46 30.27
N SER A 84 -0.51 13.17 30.54
CA SER A 84 0.46 12.39 31.31
C SER A 84 1.82 12.39 30.60
N GLN A 85 2.92 12.31 31.35
CA GLN A 85 4.27 12.21 30.78
C GLN A 85 4.36 11.04 29.76
N SER A 86 3.63 9.95 30.02
CA SER A 86 3.48 8.83 29.09
C SER A 86 2.86 9.23 27.74
N GLU A 87 1.88 10.14 27.71
CA GLU A 87 1.25 10.59 26.45
C GLU A 87 2.14 11.55 25.65
N LEU A 88 3.07 12.24 26.31
CA LEU A 88 4.08 13.08 25.65
C LEU A 88 5.24 12.24 25.08
N ASP A 89 5.61 11.15 25.76
CA ASP A 89 6.74 10.31 25.37
C ASP A 89 6.34 9.21 24.35
N TYR A 90 5.07 8.82 24.32
CA TYR A 90 4.58 7.73 23.46
C TYR A 90 4.79 7.96 21.95
N PRO A 91 4.58 9.16 21.38
CA PRO A 91 4.87 9.43 19.97
C PRO A 91 6.34 9.23 19.61
N PHE A 92 7.27 9.62 20.50
CA PHE A 92 8.71 9.42 20.28
C PHE A 92 9.07 7.93 20.33
N ARG A 93 8.53 7.18 21.30
CA ARG A 93 8.72 5.72 21.35
C ARG A 93 8.15 5.00 20.13
N LEU A 94 7.00 5.46 19.61
CA LEU A 94 6.43 4.92 18.38
C LEU A 94 7.33 5.18 17.17
N LEU A 95 7.88 6.39 17.06
CA LEU A 95 8.85 6.72 16.02
C LEU A 95 10.13 5.88 16.15
N GLU A 96 10.62 5.62 17.36
CA GLU A 96 11.75 4.70 17.57
C GLU A 96 11.45 3.30 17.01
N TYR A 97 10.27 2.75 17.29
CA TYR A 97 9.88 1.43 16.77
C TYR A 97 9.69 1.42 15.26
N VAL A 98 9.00 2.42 14.71
CA VAL A 98 8.78 2.58 13.27
C VAL A 98 10.11 2.71 12.53
N ASN A 99 11.09 3.37 13.14
CA ASN A 99 12.41 3.55 12.55
C ASN A 99 13.39 2.40 12.84
N GLY A 100 13.07 1.49 13.76
CA GLY A 100 13.99 0.44 14.23
C GLY A 100 14.54 -0.44 13.11
N PHE A 101 13.74 -0.76 12.09
CA PHE A 101 14.21 -1.56 10.94
C PHE A 101 15.35 -0.87 10.16
N ARG A 102 15.39 0.46 10.14
CA ARG A 102 16.39 1.26 9.43
C ARG A 102 17.75 1.14 10.11
N VAL A 103 17.76 1.13 11.44
CA VAL A 103 18.97 0.90 12.26
C VAL A 103 19.54 -0.50 11.96
N SER A 104 18.71 -1.53 12.03
CA SER A 104 19.12 -2.90 11.70
C SER A 104 19.71 -2.98 10.29
N LYS A 105 19.04 -2.37 9.28
CA LYS A 105 19.49 -2.45 7.90
C LYS A 105 20.81 -1.69 7.65
N ALA A 106 21.05 -0.58 8.35
CA ALA A 106 22.33 0.13 8.27
C ALA A 106 23.51 -0.75 8.74
N ILE A 107 23.35 -1.43 9.89
CA ILE A 107 24.37 -2.36 10.42
C ILE A 107 24.59 -3.53 9.46
N PHE A 108 23.49 -4.11 8.96
CA PHE A 108 23.54 -5.23 8.02
C PHE A 108 24.29 -4.88 6.75
N SER A 109 23.97 -3.73 6.15
CA SER A 109 24.63 -3.24 4.93
C SER A 109 26.12 -2.97 5.16
N ALA A 110 26.51 -2.46 6.32
CA ALA A 110 27.92 -2.25 6.65
C ALA A 110 28.70 -3.57 6.81
N CYS A 111 28.09 -4.60 7.41
CA CYS A 111 28.66 -5.95 7.49
C CYS A 111 28.75 -6.62 6.12
N GLU A 112 27.73 -6.50 5.27
CA GLU A 112 27.72 -7.05 3.90
C GLU A 112 28.75 -6.39 3.00
N LEU A 113 28.90 -5.06 3.10
CA LEU A 113 29.91 -4.29 2.35
C LEU A 113 31.33 -4.57 2.84
N GLY A 114 31.51 -5.11 4.05
CA GLY A 114 32.84 -5.37 4.62
C GLY A 114 33.50 -4.15 5.26
N VAL A 115 32.72 -3.16 5.71
CA VAL A 115 33.21 -1.92 6.33
C VAL A 115 34.10 -2.22 7.55
N PHE A 116 33.64 -3.09 8.45
CA PHE A 116 34.37 -3.41 9.69
C PHE A 116 35.67 -4.18 9.44
N ASP A 117 35.69 -5.09 8.46
CA ASP A 117 36.91 -5.81 8.08
C ASP A 117 37.94 -4.87 7.46
N LEU A 118 37.51 -3.91 6.63
CA LEU A 118 38.39 -2.91 6.04
C LEU A 118 39.01 -2.01 7.11
N LEU A 119 38.18 -1.48 8.02
CA LEU A 119 38.65 -0.60 9.10
C LEU A 119 39.60 -1.36 10.03
N LEU A 120 39.26 -2.58 10.45
CA LEU A 120 40.12 -3.43 11.28
C LEU A 120 41.46 -3.73 10.59
N LYS A 121 41.45 -4.05 9.30
CA LYS A 121 42.67 -4.35 8.54
C LYS A 121 43.55 -3.12 8.35
N SER A 122 42.96 -1.94 8.18
CA SER A 122 43.69 -0.71 7.91
C SER A 122 44.53 -0.25 9.10
N GLN A 123 44.10 -0.54 10.33
CA GLN A 123 44.74 -0.08 11.58
C GLN A 123 44.86 1.45 11.69
N GLU A 124 44.18 2.21 10.82
CA GLU A 124 44.18 3.68 10.77
C GLU A 124 42.76 4.20 10.43
N PRO A 125 42.36 5.38 10.91
CA PRO A 125 41.10 6.00 10.49
C PRO A 125 41.07 6.28 8.98
N LEU A 126 39.96 5.96 8.31
CA LEU A 126 39.82 6.10 6.85
C LEU A 126 38.79 7.15 6.49
N SER A 127 39.03 7.92 5.42
CA SER A 127 38.00 8.82 4.87
C SER A 127 36.91 8.04 4.11
N ALA A 128 35.73 8.63 3.98
CA ALA A 128 34.62 8.02 3.23
C ALA A 128 35.01 7.72 1.78
N GLU A 129 35.80 8.57 1.12
CA GLU A 129 36.28 8.34 -0.25
C GLU A 129 37.20 7.12 -0.35
N ARG A 130 38.00 6.87 0.69
CA ARG A 130 38.89 5.70 0.72
C ARG A 130 38.07 4.44 0.98
N VAL A 131 37.15 4.47 1.94
CA VAL A 131 36.23 3.34 2.21
C VAL A 131 35.42 2.99 0.96
N ALA A 132 34.79 4.00 0.33
CA ALA A 132 33.99 3.80 -0.88
C ALA A 132 34.82 3.20 -2.03
N ARG A 133 36.06 3.67 -2.21
CA ARG A 133 36.97 3.14 -3.24
C ARG A 133 37.32 1.67 -3.00
N GLU A 134 37.73 1.33 -1.78
CA GLU A 134 38.16 -0.03 -1.44
C GLU A 134 36.99 -1.03 -1.49
N LEU A 135 35.78 -0.57 -1.14
CA LEU A 135 34.56 -1.40 -1.16
C LEU A 135 33.78 -1.32 -2.47
N SER A 136 34.30 -0.61 -3.48
CA SER A 136 33.63 -0.38 -4.78
C SER A 136 32.21 0.19 -4.64
N ALA A 137 32.03 1.12 -3.71
CA ALA A 137 30.76 1.76 -3.37
C ALA A 137 30.72 3.24 -3.81
N ASN A 138 29.52 3.84 -3.74
CA ASN A 138 29.34 5.27 -3.99
C ASN A 138 29.80 6.09 -2.77
N VAL A 139 30.59 7.14 -3.01
CA VAL A 139 31.16 7.98 -1.94
C VAL A 139 30.09 8.60 -1.03
N ASP A 140 29.08 9.26 -1.59
CA ASP A 140 28.01 9.91 -0.82
C ASP A 140 27.21 8.89 -0.01
N GLY A 141 26.87 7.75 -0.61
CA GLY A 141 26.19 6.66 0.09
C GLY A 141 27.02 6.07 1.22
N THR A 142 28.33 5.90 1.01
CA THR A 142 29.26 5.41 2.02
C THR A 142 29.41 6.42 3.16
N GLU A 143 29.61 7.70 2.88
CA GLU A 143 29.71 8.76 3.90
C GLU A 143 28.47 8.78 4.80
N ARG A 144 27.27 8.80 4.21
CA ARG A 144 26.00 8.80 4.96
C ARG A 144 25.79 7.54 5.79
N LEU A 145 26.27 6.38 5.32
CA LEU A 145 26.23 5.14 6.08
C LEU A 145 27.19 5.18 7.27
N LEU A 146 28.42 5.66 7.07
CA LEU A 146 29.41 5.80 8.13
C LEU A 146 28.96 6.81 9.20
N ASP A 147 28.43 7.96 8.78
CA ASP A 147 27.85 8.97 9.68
C ASP A 147 26.69 8.41 10.51
N ALA A 148 25.81 7.60 9.89
CA ALA A 148 24.73 6.94 10.61
C ALA A 148 25.28 5.95 11.67
N LEU A 149 26.33 5.21 11.36
CA LEU A 149 26.97 4.29 12.31
C LEU A 149 27.71 5.02 13.44
N VAL A 150 28.24 6.23 13.18
CA VAL A 150 28.76 7.12 14.22
C VAL A 150 27.62 7.59 15.13
N GLY A 151 26.49 8.01 14.56
CA GLY A 151 25.30 8.39 15.34
C GLY A 151 24.69 7.24 16.15
N LEU A 152 24.98 6.00 15.78
CA LEU A 152 24.62 4.78 16.52
C LEU A 152 25.71 4.33 17.51
N GLU A 153 26.80 5.08 17.65
CA GLU A 153 27.94 4.79 18.52
C GLU A 153 28.66 3.46 18.19
N ILE A 154 28.58 3.03 16.92
CA ILE A 154 29.26 1.82 16.43
C ILE A 154 30.65 2.18 15.87
N LEU A 155 30.72 3.30 15.16
CA LEU A 155 31.97 3.87 14.65
C LEU A 155 32.30 5.16 15.39
N GLU A 156 33.57 5.53 15.32
CA GLU A 156 34.07 6.83 15.76
C GLU A 156 34.47 7.67 14.55
N VAL A 157 34.46 8.99 14.72
CA VAL A 157 34.92 9.93 13.70
C VAL A 157 35.83 10.98 14.33
N GLU A 158 36.96 11.23 13.67
CA GLU A 158 37.84 12.35 13.97
C GLU A 158 37.92 13.29 12.76
N THR A 159 38.24 14.57 13.00
CA THR A 159 38.42 15.53 11.92
C THR A 159 39.88 15.99 11.86
N THR A 160 40.53 15.69 10.75
CA THR A 160 41.93 16.07 10.48
C THR A 160 42.00 16.84 9.18
N ASP A 161 42.58 18.05 9.21
CA ASP A 161 42.67 18.96 8.06
C ASP A 161 41.31 19.20 7.35
N GLY A 162 40.22 19.25 8.13
CA GLY A 162 38.87 19.47 7.62
C GLY A 162 38.23 18.24 6.95
N LYS A 163 38.82 17.05 7.09
CA LYS A 163 38.28 15.78 6.59
C LYS A 163 37.85 14.87 7.73
N ALA A 164 36.67 14.27 7.59
CA ALA A 164 36.20 13.23 8.48
C ALA A 164 36.96 11.92 8.21
N LEU A 165 37.53 11.34 9.26
CA LEU A 165 38.19 10.04 9.24
C LEU A 165 37.49 9.11 10.22
N TYR A 166 37.07 7.95 9.75
CA TYR A 166 36.25 7.01 10.48
C TYR A 166 37.09 5.84 10.98
N SER A 167 36.87 5.43 12.22
CA SER A 167 37.45 4.24 12.84
C SER A 167 36.35 3.39 13.46
N SER A 168 36.65 2.10 13.66
CA SER A 168 35.75 1.17 14.34
C SER A 168 36.22 1.00 15.78
N THR A 169 35.28 0.99 16.73
CA THR A 169 35.61 0.77 18.14
C THR A 169 36.15 -0.65 18.36
N ASP A 170 36.93 -0.86 19.42
CA ASP A 170 37.43 -2.20 19.78
C ASP A 170 36.29 -3.22 19.95
N VAL A 171 35.17 -2.77 20.50
CA VAL A 171 33.97 -3.59 20.69
C VAL A 171 33.29 -3.89 19.35
N ALA A 172 33.12 -2.90 18.47
CA ALA A 172 32.58 -3.12 17.14
C ALA A 172 33.46 -4.06 16.31
N ASN A 173 34.78 -3.92 16.35
CA ASN A 173 35.71 -4.84 15.70
C ASN A 173 35.61 -6.27 16.25
N LEU A 174 35.51 -6.42 17.58
CA LEU A 174 35.42 -7.73 18.23
C LEU A 174 34.16 -8.51 17.81
N TYR A 175 33.04 -7.83 17.56
CA TYR A 175 31.75 -8.47 17.28
C TYR A 175 31.26 -8.35 15.82
N LEU A 176 31.73 -7.38 15.02
CA LEU A 176 31.21 -7.12 13.67
C LEU A 176 32.20 -7.45 12.55
N ALA A 177 33.51 -7.47 12.82
CA ALA A 177 34.51 -7.88 11.84
C ALA A 177 34.54 -9.41 11.74
N LYS A 178 34.52 -9.94 10.52
CA LYS A 178 34.44 -11.37 10.23
C LYS A 178 35.64 -12.16 10.77
N GLY A 179 36.82 -11.54 10.77
CA GLY A 179 38.07 -12.18 11.21
C GLY A 179 38.20 -12.39 12.73
N SER A 180 37.28 -11.85 13.53
CA SER A 180 37.33 -11.95 15.00
C SER A 180 36.83 -13.31 15.50
N SER A 181 37.47 -13.84 16.55
CA SER A 181 37.03 -15.08 17.22
C SER A 181 35.70 -14.96 17.98
N LYS A 182 35.23 -13.72 18.22
CA LYS A 182 33.92 -13.43 18.83
C LYS A 182 32.93 -12.82 17.84
N SER A 183 33.23 -12.91 16.55
CA SER A 183 32.41 -12.27 15.51
C SER A 183 30.98 -12.80 15.49
N LEU A 184 30.03 -11.88 15.42
CA LEU A 184 28.63 -12.11 15.10
C LEU A 184 28.35 -11.85 13.61
N HIS A 185 29.39 -11.60 12.79
CA HIS A 185 29.25 -11.26 11.37
C HIS A 185 28.35 -12.26 10.63
N ASP A 186 28.63 -13.57 10.72
CA ASP A 186 27.82 -14.58 10.03
C ASP A 186 26.35 -14.61 10.51
N MET A 187 26.10 -14.34 11.80
CA MET A 187 24.75 -14.18 12.34
C MET A 187 24.07 -12.95 11.73
N ILE A 188 24.77 -11.83 11.61
CA ILE A 188 24.25 -10.59 11.02
C ILE A 188 23.95 -10.77 9.52
N ILE A 189 24.82 -11.47 8.79
CA ILE A 189 24.58 -11.82 7.38
C ILE A 189 23.34 -12.70 7.25
N TYR A 190 23.19 -13.73 8.10
CA TYR A 190 21.99 -14.57 8.13
C TYR A 190 20.72 -13.76 8.46
N GLN A 191 20.81 -12.82 9.41
CA GLN A 191 19.71 -11.92 9.74
C GLN A 191 19.34 -11.02 8.54
N SER A 192 20.31 -10.48 7.81
CA SER A 192 20.07 -9.59 6.67
C SER A 192 19.53 -10.31 5.43
N GLN A 193 20.10 -11.46 5.09
CA GLN A 193 19.83 -12.15 3.83
C GLN A 193 18.68 -13.16 3.93
N THR A 194 18.41 -13.67 5.13
CA THR A 194 17.39 -14.71 5.35
C THR A 194 16.25 -14.19 6.21
N ILE A 195 16.52 -13.74 7.43
CA ILE A 195 15.45 -13.43 8.39
C ILE A 195 14.73 -12.13 8.00
N TYR A 196 15.46 -11.04 7.75
CA TYR A 196 14.88 -9.75 7.45
C TYR A 196 13.92 -9.79 6.23
N PRO A 197 14.24 -10.48 5.11
CA PRO A 197 13.28 -10.67 4.02
C PRO A 197 12.05 -11.50 4.42
N LEU A 198 12.19 -12.52 5.28
CA LEU A 198 11.04 -13.30 5.76
C LEU A 198 10.08 -12.44 6.61
N TRP A 199 10.58 -11.43 7.32
CA TRP A 199 9.75 -10.50 8.10
C TRP A 199 8.88 -9.59 7.22
N ASN A 200 9.18 -9.42 5.93
CA ASN A 200 8.25 -8.78 5.00
C ASN A 200 6.93 -9.57 4.89
N ASN A 201 7.02 -10.89 5.04
CA ASN A 201 5.87 -11.79 5.00
C ASN A 201 5.28 -12.00 6.40
N LEU A 202 5.72 -11.27 7.44
CA LEU A 202 5.14 -11.41 8.78
C LEU A 202 3.64 -11.08 8.75
N LEU A 203 3.26 -10.07 7.96
CA LEU A 203 1.86 -9.74 7.74
C LEU A 203 1.10 -10.94 7.15
N ASP A 204 1.65 -11.61 6.14
CA ASP A 204 1.04 -12.79 5.51
C ASP A 204 1.06 -14.04 6.41
N ALA A 205 2.11 -14.21 7.21
CA ALA A 205 2.25 -15.28 8.20
C ALA A 205 1.30 -15.11 9.39
N VAL A 206 0.90 -13.87 9.69
CA VAL A 206 -0.16 -13.54 10.65
C VAL A 206 -1.55 -13.70 9.99
N ARG A 207 -1.66 -13.45 8.68
CA ARG A 207 -2.87 -13.59 7.83
C ARG A 207 -3.25 -15.02 7.46
N SER A 208 -3.44 -15.89 8.45
CA SER A 208 -4.19 -17.15 8.31
C SER A 208 -5.63 -16.94 7.79
N GLU A 209 -6.40 -18.02 7.52
CA GLU A 209 -7.86 -18.00 7.18
C GLU A 209 -8.66 -17.01 8.06
N GLU A 210 -8.21 -16.79 9.30
CA GLU A 210 -8.74 -15.82 10.25
C GLU A 210 -8.67 -14.35 9.79
N GLU A 211 -7.60 -13.91 9.12
CA GLU A 211 -7.48 -12.51 8.69
C GLU A 211 -8.20 -12.24 7.37
N MET A 212 -8.28 -13.21 6.46
CA MET A 212 -9.21 -13.14 5.32
C MET A 212 -10.65 -13.00 5.83
N LEU A 213 -11.05 -13.80 6.82
CA LEU A 213 -12.37 -13.69 7.44
C LEU A 213 -12.58 -12.32 8.14
N LYS A 214 -11.57 -11.79 8.85
CA LYS A 214 -11.61 -10.44 9.46
C LYS A 214 -11.71 -9.34 8.41
N PHE A 215 -10.94 -9.42 7.32
CA PHE A 215 -10.99 -8.48 6.21
C PHE A 215 -12.37 -8.51 5.55
N MET A 216 -12.89 -9.69 5.22
CA MET A 216 -14.24 -9.87 4.69
C MET A 216 -15.30 -9.31 5.65
N GLY A 217 -15.14 -9.53 6.96
CA GLY A 217 -15.99 -8.92 7.99
C GLY A 217 -15.90 -7.38 8.03
N LEU A 218 -14.72 -6.81 7.88
CA LEU A 218 -14.51 -5.36 7.80
C LEU A 218 -15.19 -4.77 6.55
N MET A 219 -15.03 -5.43 5.40
CA MET A 219 -15.68 -5.03 4.15
C MET A 219 -17.20 -5.08 4.31
N ASN A 220 -17.73 -6.16 4.87
CA ASN A 220 -19.15 -6.33 5.17
C ASN A 220 -19.72 -5.20 6.04
N ASN A 221 -19.01 -4.80 7.10
CA ASN A 221 -19.48 -3.79 8.04
C ASN A 221 -19.58 -2.39 7.43
N SER A 222 -18.79 -2.09 6.41
CA SER A 222 -18.87 -0.80 5.69
C SER A 222 -20.26 -0.63 5.05
N TRP A 223 -20.82 -1.72 4.52
CA TRP A 223 -22.14 -1.71 3.87
C TRP A 223 -23.32 -1.65 4.85
N ILE A 224 -23.10 -1.90 6.15
CA ILE A 224 -24.12 -1.63 7.17
C ILE A 224 -24.39 -0.13 7.28
N LEU A 225 -23.36 0.70 7.12
CA LEU A 225 -23.46 2.14 7.26
C LEU A 225 -23.85 2.83 5.96
N ASP A 226 -23.27 2.40 4.84
CA ASP A 226 -23.36 3.11 3.56
C ASP A 226 -24.23 2.37 2.51
N GLY A 227 -24.59 1.10 2.74
CA GLY A 227 -25.19 0.23 1.72
C GLY A 227 -26.54 0.71 1.18
N HIS A 228 -27.45 1.16 2.06
CA HIS A 228 -28.75 1.67 1.64
C HIS A 228 -28.62 2.97 0.85
N ASP A 229 -27.74 3.89 1.28
CA ASP A 229 -27.49 5.15 0.60
C ASP A 229 -26.90 4.92 -0.80
N ILE A 230 -26.02 3.92 -0.95
CA ILE A 230 -25.50 3.50 -2.26
C ILE A 230 -26.58 2.85 -3.13
N ALA A 231 -27.35 1.90 -2.59
CA ALA A 231 -28.40 1.20 -3.35
C ALA A 231 -29.52 2.14 -3.84
N THR A 232 -29.71 3.28 -3.16
CA THR A 232 -30.72 4.29 -3.49
C THR A 232 -30.15 5.58 -4.10
N ALA A 233 -28.82 5.66 -4.31
CA ALA A 233 -28.16 6.82 -4.91
C ALA A 233 -28.68 7.14 -6.32
N PHE A 234 -29.12 6.10 -7.04
CA PHE A 234 -29.82 6.17 -8.31
C PHE A 234 -31.05 5.24 -8.29
N SER A 235 -32.02 5.49 -9.17
CA SER A 235 -33.12 4.54 -9.39
C SER A 235 -32.63 3.41 -10.28
N LEU A 236 -32.44 2.22 -9.70
CA LEU A 236 -31.93 1.04 -10.40
C LEU A 236 -33.03 0.05 -10.80
N SER A 237 -34.30 0.42 -10.65
CA SER A 237 -35.45 -0.47 -10.88
C SER A 237 -35.62 -0.93 -12.34
N CYS A 238 -34.95 -0.28 -13.29
CA CYS A 238 -34.93 -0.71 -14.69
C CYS A 238 -34.05 -1.96 -14.92
N PHE A 239 -33.09 -2.23 -14.03
CA PHE A 239 -32.16 -3.36 -14.17
C PHE A 239 -32.74 -4.61 -13.50
N GLN A 240 -33.03 -5.65 -14.29
CA GLN A 240 -33.62 -6.89 -13.78
C GLN A 240 -32.54 -7.87 -13.29
N THR A 241 -31.34 -7.79 -13.85
CA THR A 241 -30.20 -8.62 -13.48
C THR A 241 -29.02 -7.74 -13.09
N ILE A 242 -28.51 -7.95 -11.88
CA ILE A 242 -27.41 -7.18 -11.29
C ILE A 242 -26.28 -8.13 -10.90
N VAL A 243 -25.05 -7.81 -11.30
CA VAL A 243 -23.84 -8.54 -10.91
C VAL A 243 -22.93 -7.63 -10.10
N ASP A 244 -22.61 -8.01 -8.87
CA ASP A 244 -21.65 -7.36 -7.99
C ASP A 244 -20.26 -7.99 -8.18
N LEU A 245 -19.42 -7.35 -9.00
CA LEU A 245 -18.08 -7.80 -9.34
C LEU A 245 -17.13 -7.47 -8.20
N GLY A 246 -16.48 -8.47 -7.61
CA GLY A 246 -15.71 -8.30 -6.38
C GLY A 246 -16.59 -8.11 -5.13
N GLY A 247 -17.84 -8.61 -5.17
CA GLY A 247 -18.83 -8.37 -4.11
C GLY A 247 -18.52 -9.04 -2.77
N CYS A 248 -17.44 -9.81 -2.66
CA CYS A 248 -16.90 -10.34 -1.41
C CYS A 248 -17.94 -11.13 -0.59
N THR A 249 -18.34 -10.65 0.59
CA THR A 249 -19.34 -11.33 1.44
C THR A 249 -20.76 -11.27 0.88
N GLY A 250 -21.02 -10.41 -0.11
CA GLY A 250 -22.35 -10.15 -0.69
C GLY A 250 -23.19 -9.16 0.10
N ALA A 251 -22.59 -8.37 1.01
CA ALA A 251 -23.35 -7.43 1.85
C ALA A 251 -24.08 -6.35 1.04
N LEU A 252 -23.39 -5.72 0.08
CA LEU A 252 -24.00 -4.72 -0.81
C LEU A 252 -25.05 -5.39 -1.72
N ALA A 253 -24.72 -6.51 -2.34
CA ALA A 253 -25.65 -7.30 -3.13
C ALA A 253 -26.96 -7.64 -2.38
N ARG A 254 -26.87 -8.06 -1.11
CA ARG A 254 -28.05 -8.32 -0.27
C ARG A 254 -28.86 -7.06 0.01
N GLU A 255 -28.21 -5.92 0.20
CA GLU A 255 -28.93 -4.65 0.38
C GLU A 255 -29.64 -4.23 -0.91
N MET A 256 -29.00 -4.39 -2.07
CA MET A 256 -29.62 -4.15 -3.36
C MET A 256 -30.83 -5.07 -3.59
N ALA A 257 -30.73 -6.36 -3.24
CA ALA A 257 -31.84 -7.30 -3.34
C ALA A 257 -33.04 -6.93 -2.44
N LYS A 258 -32.80 -6.30 -1.28
CA LYS A 258 -33.87 -5.78 -0.42
C LYS A 258 -34.55 -4.55 -1.02
N VAL A 259 -33.77 -3.62 -1.56
CA VAL A 259 -34.30 -2.38 -2.18
C VAL A 259 -35.02 -2.68 -3.49
N TYR A 260 -34.53 -3.65 -4.27
CA TYR A 260 -35.06 -4.05 -5.57
C TYR A 260 -35.43 -5.54 -5.58
N PRO A 261 -36.52 -5.95 -4.91
CA PRO A 261 -36.90 -7.36 -4.75
C PRO A 261 -37.33 -8.04 -6.07
N SER A 262 -37.57 -7.28 -7.13
CA SER A 262 -37.85 -7.81 -8.47
C SER A 262 -36.59 -8.12 -9.28
N SER A 263 -35.43 -7.62 -8.84
CA SER A 263 -34.15 -7.85 -9.51
C SER A 263 -33.47 -9.10 -8.97
N SER A 264 -32.82 -9.86 -9.85
CA SER A 264 -31.90 -10.93 -9.47
C SER A 264 -30.51 -10.35 -9.28
N VAL A 265 -29.88 -10.64 -8.13
CA VAL A 265 -28.55 -10.13 -7.79
C VAL A 265 -27.57 -11.29 -7.61
N THR A 266 -26.43 -11.21 -8.30
CA THR A 266 -25.35 -12.22 -8.23
C THR A 266 -24.06 -11.59 -7.76
N VAL A 267 -23.43 -12.18 -6.73
CA VAL A 267 -22.07 -11.86 -6.30
C VAL A 267 -21.09 -12.65 -7.15
N PHE A 268 -20.14 -11.97 -7.77
CA PHE A 268 -19.08 -12.59 -8.57
C PHE A 268 -17.70 -12.29 -7.98
N ASP A 269 -16.98 -13.31 -7.52
CA ASP A 269 -15.68 -13.15 -6.87
C ASP A 269 -14.78 -14.38 -7.09
N LEU A 270 -13.53 -14.33 -6.61
CA LEU A 270 -12.58 -15.44 -6.71
C LEU A 270 -13.10 -16.69 -5.97
N PRO A 271 -12.74 -17.91 -6.43
CA PRO A 271 -13.25 -19.15 -5.84
C PRO A 271 -13.13 -19.24 -4.31
N GLN A 272 -11.96 -18.90 -3.77
CA GLN A 272 -11.66 -18.92 -2.34
C GLN A 272 -12.49 -17.91 -1.52
N VAL A 273 -12.76 -16.73 -2.09
CA VAL A 273 -13.57 -15.68 -1.45
C VAL A 273 -15.03 -16.12 -1.40
N VAL A 274 -15.56 -16.65 -2.52
CA VAL A 274 -16.92 -17.20 -2.57
C VAL A 274 -17.10 -18.37 -1.61
N GLU A 275 -16.12 -19.27 -1.52
CA GLU A 275 -16.16 -20.39 -0.58
C GLU A 275 -16.26 -19.90 0.88
N THR A 276 -15.43 -18.93 1.25
CA THR A 276 -15.44 -18.35 2.60
C THR A 276 -16.72 -17.54 2.85
N ALA A 277 -17.22 -16.81 1.85
CA ALA A 277 -18.46 -16.07 1.92
C ALA A 277 -19.65 -17.02 2.20
N ARG A 278 -19.72 -18.13 1.45
CA ARG A 278 -20.76 -19.15 1.64
C ARG A 278 -20.68 -19.83 3.01
N LYS A 279 -19.48 -20.10 3.48
CA LYS A 279 -19.25 -20.77 4.77
C LYS A 279 -19.59 -19.89 5.97
N HIS A 280 -19.33 -18.58 5.90
CA HIS A 280 -19.36 -17.70 7.07
C HIS A 280 -20.40 -16.56 7.04
N PHE A 281 -20.93 -16.20 5.87
CA PHE A 281 -21.79 -15.01 5.71
C PHE A 281 -23.11 -15.28 4.99
N SER A 282 -23.30 -16.45 4.36
CA SER A 282 -24.58 -16.81 3.75
C SER A 282 -25.70 -16.99 4.78
N GLN A 283 -26.92 -16.65 4.36
CA GLN A 283 -28.12 -16.77 5.18
C GLN A 283 -29.02 -17.91 4.67
N GLU A 284 -29.83 -18.50 5.54
CA GLU A 284 -30.88 -19.44 5.12
C GLU A 284 -31.89 -18.67 4.24
N ASN A 285 -31.97 -19.02 2.94
CA ASN A 285 -32.72 -18.31 1.89
C ASN A 285 -32.09 -16.98 1.46
N ASP A 286 -30.77 -16.96 1.25
CA ASP A 286 -30.08 -15.80 0.71
C ASP A 286 -30.71 -15.35 -0.64
N ALA A 287 -31.06 -14.07 -0.73
CA ALA A 287 -31.70 -13.49 -1.92
C ALA A 287 -30.71 -13.27 -3.08
N VAL A 288 -29.42 -13.57 -2.86
CA VAL A 288 -28.35 -13.39 -3.83
C VAL A 288 -27.75 -14.73 -4.24
N ALA A 289 -27.39 -14.84 -5.52
CA ALA A 289 -26.59 -15.95 -6.02
C ALA A 289 -25.10 -15.64 -5.87
N PHE A 290 -24.27 -16.69 -5.83
CA PHE A 290 -22.81 -16.56 -5.84
C PHE A 290 -22.24 -17.29 -7.05
N GLN A 291 -21.39 -16.63 -7.82
CA GLN A 291 -20.65 -17.20 -8.94
C GLN A 291 -19.16 -16.94 -8.78
N THR A 292 -18.34 -17.91 -9.13
CA THR A 292 -16.88 -17.81 -9.02
C THR A 292 -16.25 -17.42 -10.36
N GLY A 293 -15.24 -16.57 -10.33
CA GLY A 293 -14.36 -16.34 -11.47
C GLY A 293 -13.40 -15.18 -11.26
N ASP A 294 -12.58 -14.91 -12.28
CA ASP A 294 -11.67 -13.77 -12.32
C ASP A 294 -12.20 -12.78 -13.36
N PHE A 295 -12.56 -11.56 -12.94
CA PHE A 295 -13.15 -10.57 -13.84
C PHE A 295 -12.15 -10.01 -14.85
N PHE A 296 -10.83 -10.13 -14.63
CA PHE A 296 -9.82 -9.76 -15.63
C PHE A 296 -9.69 -10.84 -16.71
N SER A 297 -9.49 -12.09 -16.31
CA SER A 297 -9.13 -13.17 -17.25
C SER A 297 -10.29 -14.07 -17.71
N GLY A 298 -11.37 -14.18 -16.93
CA GLY A 298 -12.51 -15.08 -17.19
C GLY A 298 -13.71 -14.41 -17.86
N GLU A 299 -14.75 -15.17 -18.18
CA GLU A 299 -16.01 -14.60 -18.70
C GLU A 299 -16.82 -13.94 -17.57
N LEU A 300 -17.44 -12.78 -17.87
CA LEU A 300 -18.35 -12.12 -16.93
C LEU A 300 -19.75 -12.72 -17.06
N PRO A 301 -20.50 -12.91 -15.97
CA PRO A 301 -21.90 -13.33 -16.05
C PRO A 301 -22.73 -12.27 -16.80
N ASP A 302 -23.74 -12.68 -17.56
CA ASP A 302 -24.67 -11.76 -18.22
C ASP A 302 -25.47 -10.94 -17.19
N ALA A 303 -25.50 -9.61 -17.34
CA ALA A 303 -26.27 -8.73 -16.48
C ALA A 303 -26.73 -7.45 -17.21
N ASP A 304 -27.77 -6.82 -16.68
CA ASP A 304 -28.19 -5.48 -17.09
C ASP A 304 -27.36 -4.40 -16.38
N LEU A 305 -26.91 -4.67 -15.14
CA LEU A 305 -26.07 -3.77 -14.36
C LEU A 305 -24.88 -4.51 -13.73
N TYR A 306 -23.67 -3.97 -13.93
CA TYR A 306 -22.46 -4.42 -13.23
C TYR A 306 -22.05 -3.42 -12.16
N VAL A 307 -22.01 -3.87 -10.91
CA VAL A 307 -21.56 -3.06 -9.77
C VAL A 307 -20.07 -3.33 -9.54
N LEU A 308 -19.31 -2.26 -9.39
CA LEU A 308 -17.88 -2.25 -9.05
C LEU A 308 -17.72 -1.42 -7.78
N ALA A 309 -17.91 -2.06 -6.63
CA ALA A 309 -17.83 -1.40 -5.35
C ALA A 309 -16.47 -1.62 -4.70
N ARG A 310 -15.66 -0.56 -4.61
CA ARG A 310 -14.30 -0.61 -4.07
C ARG A 310 -13.42 -1.59 -4.83
N VAL A 311 -13.45 -1.47 -6.15
CA VAL A 311 -12.70 -2.35 -7.08
C VAL A 311 -11.78 -1.51 -7.95
N ILE A 312 -12.29 -0.40 -8.51
CA ILE A 312 -11.51 0.43 -9.44
C ILE A 312 -10.36 1.14 -8.70
N HIS A 313 -10.52 1.42 -7.40
CA HIS A 313 -9.47 2.05 -6.60
C HIS A 313 -8.24 1.17 -6.33
N ASP A 314 -8.32 -0.16 -6.52
CA ASP A 314 -7.21 -1.09 -6.27
C ASP A 314 -6.16 -1.07 -7.39
N TRP A 315 -6.55 -0.55 -8.55
CA TRP A 315 -5.81 -0.73 -9.79
C TRP A 315 -5.36 0.59 -10.40
N PRO A 316 -4.23 0.61 -11.12
CA PRO A 316 -3.87 1.73 -11.97
C PRO A 316 -4.75 1.76 -13.22
N GLU A 317 -4.77 2.92 -13.90
CA GLU A 317 -5.65 3.17 -15.05
C GLU A 317 -5.47 2.13 -16.17
N GLU A 318 -4.23 1.67 -16.42
CA GLU A 318 -3.94 0.64 -17.43
C GLU A 318 -4.63 -0.70 -17.19
N LYS A 319 -5.07 -0.98 -15.95
CA LYS A 319 -5.87 -2.17 -15.61
C LYS A 319 -7.36 -1.84 -15.51
N CYS A 320 -7.72 -0.65 -15.04
CA CYS A 320 -9.12 -0.21 -14.97
C CYS A 320 -9.77 -0.14 -16.36
N LEU A 321 -9.10 0.46 -17.35
CA LEU A 321 -9.66 0.67 -18.68
C LEU A 321 -10.02 -0.66 -19.40
N PRO A 322 -9.15 -1.68 -19.47
CA PRO A 322 -9.53 -2.97 -20.04
C PRO A 322 -10.71 -3.64 -19.33
N LEU A 323 -10.78 -3.55 -17.99
CA LEU A 323 -11.90 -4.11 -17.23
C LEU A 323 -13.22 -3.40 -17.57
N LEU A 324 -13.22 -2.06 -17.54
CA LEU A 324 -14.40 -1.27 -17.89
C LEU A 324 -14.83 -1.51 -19.33
N LYS A 325 -13.87 -1.62 -20.27
CA LYS A 325 -14.15 -1.93 -21.67
C LYS A 325 -14.78 -3.32 -21.84
N LYS A 326 -14.29 -4.31 -21.10
CA LYS A 326 -14.87 -5.66 -21.07
C LYS A 326 -16.30 -5.64 -20.56
N ILE A 327 -16.57 -4.93 -19.47
CA ILE A 327 -17.93 -4.75 -18.94
C ILE A 327 -18.83 -4.08 -20.00
N TYR A 328 -18.36 -3.00 -20.63
CA TYR A 328 -19.09 -2.34 -21.71
C TYR A 328 -19.41 -3.30 -22.87
N ASP A 329 -18.46 -4.14 -23.28
CA ASP A 329 -18.65 -5.10 -24.35
C ASP A 329 -19.67 -6.19 -23.98
N THR A 330 -19.71 -6.61 -22.72
CA THR A 330 -20.70 -7.58 -22.19
C THR A 330 -22.09 -6.96 -21.99
N CYS A 331 -22.19 -5.66 -21.66
CA CYS A 331 -23.48 -4.99 -21.47
C CYS A 331 -24.39 -5.10 -22.71
N LYS A 332 -25.68 -5.35 -22.48
CA LYS A 332 -26.73 -5.16 -23.50
C LYS A 332 -27.01 -3.66 -23.70
N PRO A 333 -27.57 -3.22 -24.84
CA PRO A 333 -28.04 -1.84 -25.00
C PRO A 333 -28.99 -1.43 -23.87
N GLY A 334 -28.75 -0.28 -23.24
CA GLY A 334 -29.50 0.16 -22.06
C GLY A 334 -29.06 -0.47 -20.73
N GLY A 335 -28.11 -1.41 -20.76
CA GLY A 335 -27.39 -1.87 -19.56
C GLY A 335 -26.35 -0.84 -19.10
N GLY A 336 -25.72 -1.08 -17.95
CA GLY A 336 -24.78 -0.12 -17.40
C GLY A 336 -23.82 -0.67 -16.36
N THR A 337 -23.04 0.25 -15.79
CA THR A 337 -22.19 -0.04 -14.64
C THR A 337 -22.40 1.00 -13.53
N LEU A 338 -22.38 0.52 -12.29
CA LEU A 338 -22.41 1.34 -11.09
C LEU A 338 -21.04 1.22 -10.39
N VAL A 339 -20.27 2.29 -10.42
CA VAL A 339 -18.98 2.38 -9.71
C VAL A 339 -19.23 3.01 -8.34
N VAL A 340 -18.76 2.38 -7.27
CA VAL A 340 -18.93 2.85 -5.89
C VAL A 340 -17.57 2.99 -5.23
N GLU A 341 -17.16 4.23 -4.97
CA GLU A 341 -15.79 4.56 -4.53
C GLU A 341 -15.78 5.77 -3.59
N ALA A 342 -14.70 5.92 -2.81
CA ALA A 342 -14.49 7.10 -1.96
C ALA A 342 -13.86 8.23 -2.79
N MET A 343 -14.69 9.07 -3.41
CA MET A 343 -14.18 10.05 -4.36
C MET A 343 -13.51 11.26 -3.70
N LEU A 344 -12.34 11.65 -4.22
CA LEU A 344 -11.70 12.92 -3.88
C LEU A 344 -12.48 14.11 -4.44
N PHE A 345 -12.28 15.30 -3.89
CA PHE A 345 -12.64 16.55 -4.57
C PHE A 345 -11.77 16.74 -5.81
N GLU A 346 -12.26 17.50 -6.78
CA GLU A 346 -11.54 17.76 -8.04
C GLU A 346 -10.14 18.38 -7.80
N ASN A 347 -10.01 19.21 -6.76
CA ASN A 347 -8.72 19.79 -6.37
C ASN A 347 -7.83 18.85 -5.53
N ARG A 348 -8.31 17.62 -5.26
CA ARG A 348 -7.68 16.58 -4.43
C ARG A 348 -7.41 16.98 -2.97
N ARG A 349 -8.03 18.06 -2.50
CA ARG A 349 -7.89 18.58 -1.13
C ARG A 349 -9.08 18.20 -0.27
N GLY A 350 -9.27 16.89 -0.14
CA GLY A 350 -10.33 16.28 0.63
C GLY A 350 -11.30 15.47 -0.25
N PRO A 351 -12.35 14.88 0.35
CA PRO A 351 -12.55 14.75 1.79
C PRO A 351 -11.36 14.05 2.47
N VAL A 352 -11.05 14.40 3.72
CA VAL A 352 -9.86 13.87 4.41
C VAL A 352 -9.86 12.34 4.45
N MET A 353 -11.03 11.73 4.67
CA MET A 353 -11.16 10.27 4.65
C MET A 353 -10.79 9.64 3.31
N ALA A 354 -11.23 10.22 2.18
CA ALA A 354 -10.84 9.75 0.85
C ALA A 354 -9.32 9.92 0.61
N GLN A 355 -8.69 10.96 1.17
CA GLN A 355 -7.23 11.11 1.10
C GLN A 355 -6.50 10.04 1.93
N ILE A 356 -7.02 9.71 3.12
CA ILE A 356 -6.48 8.63 3.96
C ILE A 356 -6.66 7.27 3.26
N PHE A 357 -7.80 7.02 2.63
CA PHE A 357 -8.01 5.82 1.82
C PHE A 357 -7.06 5.77 0.63
N SER A 358 -6.78 6.90 -0.02
CA SER A 358 -5.78 6.92 -1.09
C SER A 358 -4.37 6.59 -0.61
N LEU A 359 -3.99 7.00 0.61
CA LEU A 359 -2.73 6.57 1.22
C LEU A 359 -2.76 5.08 1.55
N ASN A 360 -3.90 4.58 2.00
CA ASN A 360 -4.09 3.16 2.25
C ASN A 360 -3.91 2.33 0.97
N MET A 361 -4.42 2.82 -0.16
CA MET A 361 -4.23 2.18 -1.47
C MET A 361 -2.76 2.14 -1.88
N LEU A 362 -1.99 3.21 -1.65
CA LEU A 362 -0.55 3.21 -1.90
C LEU A 362 0.20 2.13 -1.10
N VAL A 363 -0.27 1.80 0.11
CA VAL A 363 0.35 0.81 0.99
C VAL A 363 -0.09 -0.62 0.65
N GLN A 364 -1.33 -0.81 0.21
CA GLN A 364 -1.93 -2.14 0.07
C GLN A 364 -2.13 -2.61 -1.37
N THR A 365 -2.19 -1.71 -2.35
CA THR A 365 -2.60 -1.99 -3.73
C THR A 365 -1.70 -1.28 -4.74
N GLU A 366 -2.03 -1.37 -6.03
CA GLU A 366 -1.35 -0.62 -7.09
C GLU A 366 -2.10 0.69 -7.45
N GLY A 367 -3.22 0.96 -6.79
CA GLY A 367 -4.18 1.99 -7.17
C GLY A 367 -4.19 3.22 -6.27
N ARG A 368 -5.31 3.95 -6.30
CA ARG A 368 -5.55 5.21 -5.58
C ARG A 368 -7.03 5.59 -5.61
N GLU A 369 -7.43 6.45 -4.68
CA GLU A 369 -8.70 7.18 -4.82
C GLU A 369 -8.56 8.30 -5.86
N ARG A 370 -9.66 8.62 -6.54
CA ARG A 370 -9.67 9.57 -7.66
C ARG A 370 -10.78 10.61 -7.53
N PRO A 371 -10.66 11.79 -8.15
CA PRO A 371 -11.78 12.70 -8.30
C PRO A 371 -12.80 12.15 -9.32
N PRO A 372 -14.07 12.60 -9.26
CA PRO A 372 -15.11 12.16 -10.20
C PRO A 372 -14.71 12.27 -11.67
N SER A 373 -14.03 13.36 -12.04
CA SER A 373 -13.57 13.59 -13.42
C SER A 373 -12.72 12.45 -14.00
N GLU A 374 -11.90 11.79 -13.19
CA GLU A 374 -11.08 10.66 -13.66
C GLU A 374 -11.90 9.39 -13.88
N TYR A 375 -12.86 9.09 -13.00
CA TYR A 375 -13.78 7.96 -13.22
C TYR A 375 -14.65 8.19 -14.46
N VAL A 376 -15.18 9.41 -14.60
CA VAL A 376 -15.96 9.81 -15.79
C VAL A 376 -15.13 9.67 -17.06
N HIS A 377 -13.86 10.08 -17.02
CA HIS A 377 -12.94 9.89 -18.15
C HIS A 377 -12.79 8.41 -18.50
N MET A 378 -12.44 7.55 -17.53
CA MET A 378 -12.26 6.12 -17.79
C MET A 378 -13.52 5.43 -18.30
N LEU A 379 -14.70 5.81 -17.79
CA LEU A 379 -15.98 5.28 -18.24
C LEU A 379 -16.30 5.70 -19.68
N ASN A 380 -16.06 6.96 -20.04
CA ASN A 380 -16.24 7.44 -21.41
C ASN A 380 -15.25 6.79 -22.39
N GLU A 381 -13.99 6.63 -22.00
CA GLU A 381 -12.97 5.94 -22.82
C GLU A 381 -13.32 4.46 -23.04
N ALA A 382 -13.93 3.81 -22.04
CA ALA A 382 -14.45 2.45 -22.17
C ALA A 382 -15.69 2.35 -23.10
N GLY A 383 -16.32 3.47 -23.43
CA GLY A 383 -17.46 3.56 -24.34
C GLY A 383 -18.81 3.83 -23.68
N PHE A 384 -18.88 3.88 -22.35
CA PHE A 384 -20.11 4.23 -21.66
C PHE A 384 -20.50 5.69 -21.90
N GLN A 385 -21.80 5.97 -21.79
CA GLN A 385 -22.41 7.27 -21.93
C GLN A 385 -23.29 7.62 -20.72
N ASN A 386 -23.85 8.83 -20.72
CA ASN A 386 -24.74 9.33 -19.67
C ASN A 386 -24.16 9.13 -18.26
N VAL A 387 -22.87 9.40 -18.09
CA VAL A 387 -22.18 9.21 -16.81
C VAL A 387 -22.69 10.25 -15.80
N GLN A 388 -23.30 9.76 -14.72
CA GLN A 388 -23.86 10.58 -13.65
C GLN A 388 -23.12 10.28 -12.35
N VAL A 389 -22.83 11.34 -11.59
CA VAL A 389 -22.10 11.26 -10.32
C VAL A 389 -23.04 11.68 -9.19
N CYS A 390 -23.19 10.83 -8.19
CA CYS A 390 -23.98 11.08 -6.99
C CYS A 390 -23.09 11.07 -5.75
N ARG A 391 -23.00 12.22 -5.07
CA ARG A 391 -22.36 12.32 -3.76
C ARG A 391 -23.37 11.95 -2.68
N THR A 392 -23.12 10.91 -1.92
CA THR A 392 -24.06 10.45 -0.86
C THR A 392 -23.96 11.32 0.41
N GLY A 393 -22.85 12.04 0.57
CA GLY A 393 -22.50 12.72 1.82
C GLY A 393 -21.99 11.78 2.90
N LYS A 394 -21.65 10.54 2.54
CA LYS A 394 -21.12 9.48 3.43
C LYS A 394 -19.71 9.07 3.02
N SER A 395 -19.29 7.85 3.39
CA SER A 395 -17.94 7.34 3.13
C SER A 395 -17.69 7.05 1.65
N TYR A 396 -18.72 6.57 0.94
CA TYR A 396 -18.65 6.18 -0.46
C TYR A 396 -19.69 6.93 -1.28
N ASP A 397 -19.34 7.19 -2.52
CA ASP A 397 -20.18 7.87 -3.49
C ASP A 397 -20.45 6.93 -4.68
N ALA A 398 -21.41 7.27 -5.53
CA ALA A 398 -21.85 6.42 -6.62
C ALA A 398 -21.71 7.11 -7.98
N ILE A 399 -21.32 6.36 -9.00
CA ILE A 399 -21.26 6.81 -10.40
C ILE A 399 -22.01 5.78 -11.25
N LEU A 400 -23.05 6.23 -11.96
CA LEU A 400 -23.82 5.38 -12.87
C LEU A 400 -23.48 5.77 -14.31
N ALA A 401 -23.18 4.77 -15.14
CA ALA A 401 -22.92 4.94 -16.57
C ALA A 401 -23.68 3.89 -17.39
N ILE A 402 -24.17 4.28 -18.57
CA ILE A 402 -25.09 3.48 -19.40
C ILE A 402 -24.46 3.21 -20.77
N LYS A 403 -24.76 2.06 -21.36
CA LYS A 403 -24.40 1.71 -22.74
C LYS A 403 -25.44 2.18 -23.75
#